data_AF-A0AAX0K8B1-F1
#
_entry.id   AF-A0AAX0K8B1-F1
#
_cell.length_a   1.000
_cell.length_b   1.000
_cell.length_c   1.000
_cell.angle_alpha   90.00
_cell.angle_beta   90.00
_cell.angle_gamma   90.00
#
_symmetry.space_group_name_H-M   'P 1'
#
loop_
_entity.id
_entity.type
_entity.pdbx_description
1 polymer ?
#
loop_
_entity_poly.entity_id
_entity_poly.type
_entity_poly.pdbx_seq_one_letter_code
_entity_poly.pdbx_strand_id
1 'polypeptide(L)'
;MDFAELFEAISTHYPSHKGVIMTIAEQLEEKGLEKGRAEGRAEERQKALAETYASVRRMSDMGMSTEVIKQALQLSDEQIQEALNN
;
A
#
# COMPACT_ATOMS: atom_id res chain seq x y z
N MET A 1 -26.04 10.62 -1.02
CA MET A 1 -25.73 10.35 0.38
C MET A 1 -24.28 9.94 0.47
N ASP A 2 -23.42 10.94 0.57
CA ASP A 2 -22.02 10.76 0.94
C ASP A 2 -21.87 10.63 2.47
N PHE A 3 -20.63 10.43 2.93
CA PHE A 3 -20.32 10.22 4.34
C PHE A 3 -20.70 11.43 5.21
N ALA A 4 -20.47 12.65 4.73
CA ALA A 4 -20.82 13.86 5.46
C ALA A 4 -22.34 14.07 5.53
N GLU A 5 -23.06 13.83 4.43
CA GLU A 5 -24.52 13.88 4.37
C GLU A 5 -25.18 12.88 5.33
N LEU A 6 -24.58 11.69 5.52
CA LEU A 6 -25.05 10.70 6.48
C LEU A 6 -24.91 11.19 7.93
N PHE A 7 -23.74 11.69 8.32
CA PHE A 7 -23.51 12.13 9.70
C PHE A 7 -24.28 13.40 10.05
N GLU A 8 -24.53 14.29 9.09
CA GLU A 8 -25.45 15.42 9.29
C GLU A 8 -26.91 14.98 9.43
N ALA A 9 -27.37 14.00 8.63
CA ALA A 9 -28.70 13.43 8.79
C ALA A 9 -28.88 12.78 10.18
N ILE A 10 -27.91 11.99 10.64
CA ILE A 10 -27.92 11.37 11.97
C ILE A 10 -27.90 12.44 13.07
N SER A 11 -27.06 13.46 12.93
CA SER A 11 -26.97 14.56 13.89
C SER A 11 -28.26 15.38 14.00
N THR A 12 -28.99 15.52 12.90
CA THR A 12 -30.29 16.21 12.87
C THR A 12 -31.35 15.43 13.64
N HIS A 13 -31.32 14.10 13.58
CA HIS A 13 -32.22 13.24 14.37
C HIS A 13 -31.84 13.16 15.86
N TYR A 14 -30.57 13.36 16.20
CA TYR A 14 -30.05 13.28 17.57
C TYR A 14 -29.26 14.54 17.97
N PRO A 15 -29.92 15.72 18.08
CA PRO A 15 -29.24 17.00 18.26
C PRO A 15 -28.43 17.08 19.55
N SER A 16 -28.88 16.44 20.64
CA SER A 16 -28.14 16.35 21.91
C SER A 16 -26.82 15.59 21.80
N HIS A 17 -26.65 14.77 20.76
CA HIS A 17 -25.43 13.98 20.52
C HIS A 17 -24.63 14.48 19.31
N LYS A 18 -25.05 15.57 18.65
CA LYS A 18 -24.41 16.09 17.42
C LYS A 18 -22.89 16.22 17.57
N GLY A 19 -22.40 16.79 18.68
CA GLY A 19 -20.96 16.91 18.91
C GLY A 19 -20.23 15.57 18.89
N VAL A 20 -20.74 14.57 19.62
CA VAL A 20 -20.14 13.22 19.67
C VAL A 20 -20.22 12.53 18.30
N ILE A 21 -21.35 12.68 17.59
CA ILE A 21 -21.57 12.11 16.27
C ILE A 21 -20.57 12.68 15.25
N MET A 22 -20.35 13.99 15.25
CA MET A 22 -19.39 14.64 14.36
C MET A 22 -17.95 14.23 14.68
N THR A 23 -17.58 14.14 15.97
CA THR A 23 -16.26 13.63 16.36
C THR A 23 -16.03 12.18 15.90
N ILE A 24 -17.06 11.33 15.95
CA ILE A 24 -16.97 9.97 15.40
C ILE A 24 -16.77 10.01 13.88
N ALA A 25 -17.46 10.89 13.17
CA ALA A 25 -17.31 11.07 11.73
C ALA A 25 -15.85 11.42 11.37
N GLU A 26 -15.30 12.43 12.02
CA GLU A 26 -13.92 12.89 11.82
C GLU A 26 -12.90 11.77 12.07
N GLN A 27 -13.05 11.02 13.17
CA GLN A 27 -12.15 9.90 13.48
C GLN A 27 -12.22 8.77 12.46
N LEU A 28 -13.41 8.49 11.92
CA LEU A 28 -13.59 7.47 10.88
C LEU A 28 -12.98 7.91 9.55
N GLU A 29 -13.15 9.17 9.17
CA GLU A 29 -12.52 9.74 7.98
C GLU A 29 -10.99 9.71 8.09
N GLU A 30 -10.44 10.15 9.24
CA GLU A 30 -9.00 10.13 9.49
C GLU A 30 -8.42 8.71 9.41
N LYS A 31 -9.05 7.74 10.07
CA LYS A 31 -8.65 6.32 9.99
C LYS A 31 -8.74 5.78 8.57
N GLY A 32 -9.77 6.16 7.82
CA GLY A 32 -9.93 5.79 6.42
C GLY A 32 -8.79 6.31 5.55
N LEU A 33 -8.43 7.58 5.71
CA LEU A 33 -7.31 8.20 5.00
C LEU A 33 -5.96 7.58 5.39
N GLU A 34 -5.74 7.30 6.67
CA GLU A 34 -4.52 6.62 7.14
C GLU A 34 -4.39 5.23 6.52
N LYS A 35 -5.47 4.43 6.55
CA LYS A 35 -5.51 3.10 5.94
C LYS A 35 -5.25 3.17 4.45
N GLY A 36 -5.90 4.09 3.73
CA GLY A 36 -5.71 4.28 2.30
C GLY A 36 -4.27 4.65 1.95
N ARG A 37 -3.63 5.54 2.72
CA ARG A 37 -2.20 5.87 2.54
C ARG A 37 -1.29 4.68 2.84
N ALA A 38 -1.61 3.88 3.85
CA ALA A 38 -0.83 2.69 4.18
C ALA A 38 -0.93 1.63 3.07
N GLU A 39 -2.14 1.36 2.57
CA GLU A 39 -2.40 0.45 1.46
C GLU A 39 -1.72 0.91 0.17
N GLY A 40 -1.86 2.19 -0.21
CA GLY A 40 -1.20 2.72 -1.40
C GLY A 40 0.33 2.57 -1.37
N ARG A 41 0.96 2.86 -0.22
CA ARG A 41 2.42 2.65 -0.06
C ARG A 41 2.81 1.17 -0.11
N ALA A 42 1.95 0.27 0.37
CA ALA A 42 2.20 -1.16 0.29
C ALA A 42 2.13 -1.65 -1.16
N GLU A 43 1.13 -1.21 -1.92
CA GLU A 43 0.99 -1.52 -3.35
C GLU A 43 2.18 -0.97 -4.17
N GLU A 44 2.60 0.28 -3.92
CA GLU A 44 3.77 0.85 -4.59
C GLU A 44 5.05 0.05 -4.34
N ARG A 45 5.28 -0.38 -3.09
CA ARG A 45 6.41 -1.24 -2.72
C ARG A 45 6.32 -2.60 -3.40
N GLN A 46 5.13 -3.20 -3.41
CA GLN A 46 4.91 -4.50 -4.06
C GLN A 46 5.16 -4.40 -5.57
N LYS A 47 4.72 -3.33 -6.21
CA LYS A 47 4.96 -3.08 -7.63
C LYS A 47 6.45 -2.90 -7.92
N ALA A 48 7.15 -2.08 -7.13
CA ALA A 48 8.59 -1.88 -7.29
C ALA A 48 9.38 -3.19 -7.11
N LEU A 49 8.98 -4.02 -6.13
CA LEU A 49 9.57 -5.33 -5.91
C LEU A 49 9.32 -6.28 -7.09
N ALA A 50 8.08 -6.33 -7.59
CA ALA A 50 7.72 -7.15 -8.75
C ALA A 50 8.49 -6.74 -10.01
N GLU A 51 8.67 -5.43 -10.25
CA GLU A 51 9.47 -4.91 -11.37
C GLU A 51 10.96 -5.29 -11.23
N THR A 52 11.48 -5.25 -10.01
CA THR A 52 12.85 -5.68 -9.69
C THR A 52 13.03 -7.17 -9.97
N TYR A 53 12.11 -8.01 -9.51
CA TYR A 53 12.17 -9.46 -9.74
C TYR A 53 12.01 -9.83 -11.22
N ALA A 54 11.12 -9.14 -11.94
CA ALA A 54 11.01 -9.29 -13.39
C ALA A 54 12.33 -8.93 -14.09
N SER A 55 13.06 -7.92 -13.60
CA SER A 55 14.37 -7.56 -14.13
C SER A 55 15.43 -8.62 -13.85
N VAL A 56 15.45 -9.18 -12.63
CA VAL A 56 16.33 -10.31 -12.27
C VAL A 56 16.11 -11.50 -13.22
N ARG A 57 14.86 -11.90 -13.45
CA ARG A 57 14.52 -13.01 -14.37
C ARG A 57 15.00 -12.74 -15.78
N ARG A 58 14.68 -11.56 -16.33
CA ARG A 58 15.15 -11.19 -17.68
C ARG A 58 16.66 -11.25 -17.81
N MET A 59 17.40 -10.76 -16.81
CA MET A 59 18.87 -10.79 -16.82
C MET A 59 19.40 -12.24 -16.73
N SER A 60 18.78 -13.07 -15.89
CA SER A 60 19.10 -14.49 -15.80
C SER A 60 18.82 -15.24 -17.11
N ASP A 61 17.69 -14.96 -17.76
CA ASP A 61 17.31 -15.55 -19.06
C ASP A 61 18.28 -15.13 -20.17
N MET A 62 18.89 -13.95 -20.07
CA MET A 62 19.98 -13.50 -20.94
C MET A 62 21.34 -14.14 -20.62
N GLY A 63 21.39 -15.04 -19.62
CA GLY A 63 22.61 -15.76 -19.23
C GLY A 63 23.54 -14.99 -18.30
N MET A 64 23.10 -13.89 -17.70
CA MET A 64 23.89 -13.17 -16.71
C MET A 64 24.00 -14.00 -15.42
N SER A 65 25.18 -14.01 -14.79
CA SER A 65 25.36 -14.70 -13.51
C SER A 65 24.66 -13.95 -12.37
N THR A 66 24.25 -14.70 -11.35
CA THR A 66 23.61 -14.14 -10.15
C THR A 66 24.45 -13.06 -9.47
N GLU A 67 25.78 -13.21 -9.43
CA GLU A 67 26.68 -12.19 -8.88
C GLU A 67 26.64 -10.86 -9.65
N VAL A 68 26.58 -10.91 -10.98
CA VAL A 68 26.46 -9.71 -11.82
C VAL A 68 25.11 -9.04 -11.61
N ILE A 69 24.02 -9.82 -11.54
CA ILE A 69 22.67 -9.29 -11.31
C ILE A 69 22.56 -8.66 -9.92
N LYS A 70 23.10 -9.31 -8.88
CA LYS A 70 23.19 -8.78 -7.51
C LYS A 70 23.87 -7.43 -7.49
N GLN A 71 25.03 -7.33 -8.14
CA GLN A 71 25.79 -6.09 -8.17
C GLN A 71 25.07 -4.99 -8.95
N ALA A 72 24.48 -5.32 -10.10
CA ALA A 72 23.79 -4.35 -10.96
C ALA A 72 22.52 -3.78 -10.32
N LEU A 73 21.75 -4.61 -9.61
CA LEU A 73 20.49 -4.24 -8.98
C LEU A 73 20.60 -3.98 -7.47
N GLN A 74 21.81 -4.09 -6.92
CA GLN A 74 22.11 -3.92 -5.49
C GLN A 74 21.23 -4.81 -4.59
N LEU A 75 21.10 -6.08 -4.96
CA LEU A 75 20.27 -7.07 -4.28
C LEU A 75 21.09 -7.95 -3.33
N SER A 76 20.45 -8.39 -2.25
CA SER A 76 21.00 -9.46 -1.40
C SER A 76 20.84 -10.83 -2.05
N ASP A 77 21.54 -11.83 -1.50
CA ASP A 77 21.42 -13.22 -1.92
C ASP A 77 19.99 -13.74 -1.74
N GLU A 78 19.34 -13.40 -0.63
CA GLU A 78 17.96 -13.78 -0.36
C GLU A 78 17.00 -13.19 -1.40
N GLN A 79 17.17 -11.91 -1.77
CA GLN A 79 16.30 -11.24 -2.74
C GLN A 79 16.45 -11.84 -4.14
N ILE A 80 17.65 -12.23 -4.55
CA ILE A 80 17.88 -12.93 -5.83
C ILE A 80 17.26 -14.32 -5.82
N GLN A 81 17.43 -15.07 -4.73
CA GLN A 81 16.82 -16.39 -4.61
C GLN A 81 15.29 -16.29 -4.67
N GLU A 82 14.70 -15.35 -3.92
CA GLU A 82 13.26 -15.10 -3.96
C GLU A 82 12.78 -14.69 -5.36
N ALA A 83 13.54 -13.84 -6.06
CA ALA A 83 13.24 -13.41 -7.41
C ALA A 83 13.28 -14.55 -8.43
N LEU A 84 14.15 -15.56 -8.26
CA LEU A 84 14.32 -16.68 -9.18
C LEU A 84 13.46 -17.91 -8.84
N ASN A 85 13.02 -18.06 -7.58
CA ASN A 85 12.26 -19.22 -7.12
C ASN A 85 10.73 -19.06 -7.19
N ASN A 86 10.22 -17.83 -7.34
CA ASN A 86 8.78 -17.58 -7.61
C ASN A 86 8.39 -17.89 -9.07
#